data_AF-A0A392RJ68-F1
#
_entry.id   AF-A0A392RJ68-F1
#
_cell.length_a   1.000
_cell.length_b   1.000
_cell.length_c   1.000
_cell.angle_alpha   90.00
_cell.angle_beta   90.00
_cell.angle_gamma   90.00
#
_symmetry.space_group_name_H-M   'P 1'
#
loop_
_entity.id
_entity.type
_entity.pdbx_description
1 polymer ?
#
loop_
_entity_poly.entity_id
_entity_poly.type
_entity_poly.pdbx_seq_one_letter_code
_entity_poly.pdbx_strand_id
1 'polypeptide(L)'
;IGKRVRGELREYWIDDGIYGTLNNIVFDNAIVKCMTLRFGSKPENITCKDSKTYTSTVFGPTCDSFDTVLKEYPLPELEVDDWLVFPNMGAYTTSSGTNFNGFSSSAKHIYLACSSSSSVA
;
A
#
# COMPACT_ATOMS: atom_id res chain seq x y z
N ILE A 1 -5.82 6.15 3.79
CA ILE A 1 -6.51 6.91 4.86
C ILE A 1 -6.26 8.42 4.83
N GLY A 2 -5.11 8.89 4.34
CA GLY A 2 -4.83 10.31 4.22
C GLY A 2 -4.09 10.65 2.93
N LYS A 3 -4.18 11.91 2.50
CA LYS A 3 -3.55 12.42 1.29
C LYS A 3 -3.09 13.86 1.49
N ARG A 4 -1.92 14.20 0.95
CA ARG A 4 -1.43 15.58 0.84
C ARG A 4 -0.78 15.79 -0.53
N VAL A 5 -1.04 16.96 -1.11
CA VAL A 5 -0.53 17.34 -2.43
C VAL A 5 0.27 18.64 -2.30
N ARG A 6 1.50 18.66 -2.84
CA ARG A 6 2.36 19.85 -2.90
C ARG A 6 3.03 19.96 -4.26
N GLY A 7 2.46 20.74 -5.17
CA GLY A 7 2.97 20.83 -6.55
C GLY A 7 2.91 19.47 -7.26
N GLU A 8 4.04 18.96 -7.75
CA GLU A 8 4.14 17.62 -8.34
C GLU A 8 4.38 16.50 -7.31
N LEU A 9 4.55 16.81 -6.02
CA LEU A 9 4.72 15.81 -4.97
C LEU A 9 3.36 15.30 -4.49
N ARG A 10 3.29 13.98 -4.27
CA ARG A 10 2.15 13.31 -3.65
C ARG A 10 2.57 12.57 -2.39
N GLU A 11 1.77 12.70 -1.36
CA GLU A 11 1.99 12.01 -0.10
C GLU A 11 0.71 11.31 0.33
N TYR A 12 0.83 10.05 0.71
CA TYR A 12 -0.29 9.20 1.08
C TYR A 12 -0.01 8.55 2.43
N TRP A 13 -1.04 8.50 3.28
CA TRP A 13 -1.02 7.74 4.53
C TRP A 13 -1.93 6.53 4.36
N ILE A 14 -1.38 5.35 4.62
CA ILE A 14 -2.10 4.08 4.64
C ILE A 14 -2.32 3.61 6.08
N ASP A 15 -3.21 2.63 6.24
CA ASP A 15 -3.61 2.04 7.53
C ASP A 15 -2.69 0.89 7.99
N ASP A 16 -1.57 0.69 7.30
CA ASP A 16 -0.53 -0.27 7.64
C ASP A 16 0.86 0.30 7.36
N GLY A 17 1.89 -0.23 7.97
CA GLY A 17 3.22 0.37 7.88
C GLY A 17 4.35 -0.55 8.35
N ILE A 18 5.51 0.04 8.55
CA ILE A 18 6.73 -0.66 8.98
C ILE A 18 6.53 -1.29 10.37
N TYR A 19 5.74 -0.66 11.24
CA TYR A 19 5.44 -1.26 12.54
C TYR A 19 4.40 -2.38 12.47
N GLY A 20 3.78 -2.61 11.32
CA GLY A 20 2.77 -3.64 11.06
C GLY A 20 3.25 -4.70 10.08
N THR A 21 2.54 -4.86 8.96
CA THR A 21 2.80 -5.94 8.00
C THR A 21 3.98 -5.66 7.05
N LEU A 22 4.41 -4.41 6.94
CA LEU A 22 5.49 -3.98 6.03
C LEU A 22 6.86 -3.85 6.73
N ASN A 23 7.02 -4.49 7.90
CA ASN A 23 8.26 -4.46 8.68
C ASN A 23 9.45 -5.10 7.94
N ASN A 24 9.19 -6.09 7.08
CA ASN A 24 10.18 -6.79 6.27
C ASN A 24 10.98 -5.85 5.33
N ILE A 25 10.45 -4.67 4.99
CA ILE A 25 11.18 -3.64 4.26
C ILE A 25 12.44 -3.22 5.02
N VAL A 26 12.34 -3.12 6.35
CA VAL A 26 13.45 -2.70 7.23
C VAL A 26 14.25 -3.89 7.74
N PHE A 27 13.58 -4.92 8.26
CA PHE A 27 14.28 -6.00 8.95
C PHE A 27 14.86 -7.06 8.01
N ASP A 28 14.23 -7.26 6.84
CA ASP A 28 14.68 -8.24 5.84
C ASP A 28 15.22 -7.58 4.56
N ASN A 29 15.26 -6.25 4.51
CA ASN A 29 15.62 -5.46 3.32
C ASN A 29 14.80 -5.86 2.08
N ALA A 30 13.52 -6.20 2.27
CA ALA A 30 12.65 -6.63 1.19
C ALA A 30 12.43 -5.49 0.17
N ILE A 31 12.69 -5.78 -1.11
CA ILE A 31 12.35 -4.86 -2.21
C ILE A 31 10.88 -5.09 -2.58
N VAL A 32 10.01 -4.20 -2.11
CA VAL A 32 8.57 -4.29 -2.39
C VAL A 32 8.20 -3.63 -3.71
N LYS A 33 7.25 -4.25 -4.43
CA LYS A 33 6.55 -3.61 -5.55
C LYS A 33 5.21 -3.08 -5.04
N CYS A 34 4.73 -2.00 -5.64
CA CYS A 34 3.44 -1.42 -5.29
C CYS A 34 2.56 -1.36 -6.53
N MET A 35 1.34 -1.87 -6.42
CA MET A 35 0.30 -1.79 -7.43
C MET A 35 -0.87 -0.98 -6.87
N THR A 36 -1.63 -0.35 -7.75
CA THR A 36 -2.79 0.47 -7.36
C THR A 36 -4.07 -0.20 -7.79
N LEU A 37 -5.08 -0.21 -6.92
CA LEU A 37 -6.45 -0.61 -7.24
C LEU A 37 -7.41 0.50 -6.83
N ARG A 38 -8.02 1.16 -7.82
CA ARG A 38 -9.07 2.15 -7.59
C ARG A 38 -10.42 1.46 -7.53
N PHE A 39 -11.07 1.50 -6.38
CA PHE A 39 -12.40 0.92 -6.21
C PHE A 39 -13.49 2.00 -6.23
N GLY A 40 -13.24 3.17 -5.61
CA GLY A 40 -14.24 4.23 -5.45
C GLY A 40 -14.10 5.40 -6.43
N SER A 41 -12.87 5.81 -6.75
CA SER A 41 -12.62 7.11 -7.39
C SER A 41 -12.84 7.10 -8.91
N LYS A 42 -12.41 6.04 -9.61
CA LYS A 42 -12.49 5.88 -11.07
C LYS A 42 -12.61 4.41 -11.49
N PRO A 43 -13.81 3.82 -11.42
CA PRO A 43 -14.01 2.39 -11.69
C PRO A 43 -13.70 1.97 -13.13
N GLU A 44 -13.66 2.90 -14.08
CA GLU A 44 -13.31 2.65 -15.48
C GLU A 44 -11.82 2.35 -15.70
N ASN A 45 -10.93 2.69 -14.77
CA ASN A 45 -9.50 2.38 -14.82
C ASN A 45 -8.96 1.97 -13.45
N ILE A 46 -9.42 0.79 -12.99
CA ILE A 46 -9.11 0.20 -11.69
C ILE A 46 -7.59 0.10 -11.46
N THR A 47 -6.84 -0.36 -12.46
CA THR A 47 -5.40 -0.60 -12.34
C THR A 47 -4.55 0.63 -12.59
N CYS A 48 -5.17 1.78 -12.91
CA CYS A 48 -4.49 3.02 -13.30
C CYS A 48 -3.54 2.85 -14.50
N LYS A 49 -3.78 1.87 -15.37
CA LYS A 49 -2.92 1.64 -16.53
C LYS A 49 -2.86 2.91 -17.38
N ASP A 50 -1.65 3.25 -17.83
CA ASP A 50 -1.34 4.42 -18.66
C ASP A 50 -1.68 5.80 -18.03
N SER A 51 -1.94 5.84 -16.72
CA SER A 51 -2.14 7.10 -15.99
C SER A 51 -0.82 7.86 -15.80
N LYS A 52 -0.85 9.19 -15.87
CA LYS A 52 0.29 10.03 -15.44
C LYS A 52 0.66 9.70 -14.00
N THR A 53 1.95 9.51 -13.75
CA THR A 53 2.50 9.28 -12.42
C THR A 53 3.17 10.53 -11.85
N TYR A 54 3.29 10.55 -10.53
CA TYR A 54 3.89 11.61 -9.72
C TYR A 54 4.88 10.99 -8.74
N THR A 55 5.95 11.74 -8.43
CA THR A 55 6.88 11.35 -7.36
C THR A 55 6.14 11.35 -6.03
N SER A 56 6.01 10.16 -5.45
CA SER A 56 5.13 9.93 -4.30
C SER A 56 5.88 9.37 -3.09
N THR A 57 5.41 9.74 -1.90
CA THR A 57 5.84 9.14 -0.63
C THR A 57 4.64 8.48 0.05
N VAL A 58 4.80 7.25 0.51
CA VAL A 58 3.77 6.49 1.23
C VAL A 58 4.24 6.30 2.67
N PHE A 59 3.46 6.84 3.59
CA PHE A 59 3.67 6.74 5.03
C PHE A 59 2.73 5.70 5.63
N GLY A 60 3.20 5.01 6.66
CA GLY A 60 2.33 4.23 7.53
C GLY A 60 1.48 5.11 8.46
N PRO A 61 0.68 4.49 9.34
CA PRO A 61 -0.31 5.19 10.14
C PRO A 61 0.26 5.88 11.39
N THR A 62 1.53 5.63 11.73
CA THR A 62 2.10 6.12 12.98
C THR A 62 2.58 7.57 12.88
N CYS A 63 2.85 8.18 14.03
CA CYS A 63 3.43 9.53 14.11
C CYS A 63 4.96 9.52 13.97
N ASP A 64 5.58 8.34 13.79
CA ASP A 64 7.02 8.22 13.64
C ASP A 64 7.41 8.44 12.18
N SER A 65 8.33 9.36 11.93
CA SER A 65 8.88 9.61 10.59
C SER A 65 9.55 8.39 9.97
N PHE A 66 10.02 7.44 10.80
CA PHE A 66 10.60 6.18 10.35
C PHE A 66 9.57 5.26 9.68
N ASP A 67 8.27 5.46 9.94
CA ASP A 67 7.18 4.72 9.31
C ASP A 67 6.89 5.22 7.88
N THR A 68 7.91 5.18 7.04
CA THR A 68 7.87 5.54 5.62
C THR A 68 8.06 4.28 4.78
N VAL A 69 7.00 3.81 4.13
CA VAL A 69 6.94 2.54 3.39
C VAL A 69 7.56 2.68 2.00
N LEU A 70 7.24 3.77 1.29
CA LEU A 70 7.80 4.07 -0.03
C LEU A 70 8.24 5.52 -0.07
N LYS A 71 9.38 5.79 -0.71
CA LYS A 71 9.90 7.14 -0.93
C LYS A 71 10.26 7.32 -2.40
N GLU A 72 9.93 8.48 -2.94
CA GLU A 72 10.20 8.85 -4.34
C GLU A 72 9.67 7.82 -5.36
N TYR A 73 8.56 7.17 -5.02
CA TYR A 73 7.98 6.10 -5.83
C TYR A 73 7.00 6.69 -6.85
N PRO A 74 7.06 6.31 -8.14
CA PRO A 74 6.12 6.78 -9.14
C PRO A 74 4.75 6.12 -8.93
N LEU A 75 3.76 6.90 -8.50
CA LEU A 75 2.37 6.47 -8.38
C LEU A 75 1.45 7.37 -9.21
N PRO A 76 0.34 6.85 -9.75
CA PRO A 76 -0.71 7.70 -10.28
C PRO A 76 -1.31 8.59 -9.17
N GLU A 77 -2.13 9.57 -9.56
CA GLU A 77 -2.97 10.29 -8.59
C GLU A 77 -3.92 9.29 -7.91
N LEU A 78 -3.90 9.23 -6.57
CA LEU A 78 -4.79 8.37 -5.78
C LEU A 78 -5.70 9.23 -4.92
N GLU A 79 -6.91 8.76 -4.66
CA GLU A 79 -7.80 9.37 -3.67
C GLU A 79 -7.80 8.57 -2.36
N VAL A 80 -8.35 9.18 -1.31
CA VAL A 80 -8.66 8.43 -0.08
C VAL A 80 -9.59 7.27 -0.46
N ASP A 81 -9.38 6.12 0.19
CA ASP A 81 -10.05 4.83 -0.06
C ASP A 81 -9.66 4.11 -1.37
N ASP A 82 -8.73 4.66 -2.17
CA ASP A 82 -8.01 3.85 -3.16
C ASP A 82 -6.97 2.94 -2.48
N TRP A 83 -6.69 1.80 -3.10
CA TRP A 83 -5.90 0.74 -2.48
C TRP A 83 -4.50 0.68 -3.07
N LEU A 84 -3.53 0.51 -2.18
CA LEU A 84 -2.19 0.09 -2.52
C LEU A 84 -2.04 -1.40 -2.22
N VAL A 85 -1.51 -2.13 -3.19
CA VAL A 85 -1.33 -3.58 -3.11
C VAL A 85 0.14 -3.92 -3.20
N PHE A 86 0.63 -4.59 -2.18
CA PHE A 86 2.00 -5.07 -2.08
C PHE A 86 1.99 -6.60 -2.27
N PRO A 87 2.41 -7.13 -3.44
CA PRO A 87 2.44 -8.57 -3.67
C PRO A 87 3.59 -9.22 -2.89
N ASN A 88 3.51 -10.55 -2.72
CA ASN A 88 4.52 -11.39 -2.06
C ASN A 88 4.73 -11.10 -0.55
N MET A 89 3.68 -10.64 0.13
CA MET A 89 3.72 -10.26 1.55
C MET A 89 3.35 -11.41 2.50
N GLY A 90 3.75 -12.64 2.18
CA GLY A 90 3.36 -13.86 2.92
C GLY A 90 4.31 -14.32 4.02
N ALA A 91 5.56 -13.86 4.03
CA ALA A 91 6.59 -14.29 4.97
C ALA A 91 7.25 -13.10 5.66
N TYR A 92 7.50 -13.23 6.97
CA TYR A 92 8.12 -12.19 7.83
C TYR A 92 7.36 -10.84 7.84
N THR A 93 6.07 -10.87 7.54
CA THR A 93 5.18 -9.71 7.52
C THR A 93 4.38 -9.63 8.81
N THR A 94 3.13 -10.08 8.82
CA THR A 94 2.23 -10.04 9.99
C THR A 94 2.85 -10.68 11.24
N SER A 95 3.67 -11.73 11.08
CA SER A 95 4.34 -12.44 12.19
C SER A 95 5.30 -11.56 13.00
N SER A 96 5.81 -10.50 12.38
CA SER A 96 6.84 -9.62 12.94
C SER A 96 6.28 -8.22 13.27
N GLY A 97 4.96 -8.02 13.10
CA GLY A 97 4.30 -6.75 13.37
C GLY A 97 4.08 -6.48 14.86
N THR A 98 4.06 -5.20 15.22
CA THR A 98 3.87 -4.71 16.60
C THR A 98 2.54 -3.94 16.73
N ASN A 99 2.11 -3.70 17.96
CA ASN A 99 0.97 -2.82 18.24
C ASN A 99 1.41 -1.38 18.60
N PHE A 100 2.46 -0.88 17.95
CA PHE A 100 2.96 0.47 18.19
C PHE A 100 1.89 1.53 17.91
N ASN A 101 1.84 2.58 18.72
CA ASN A 101 0.76 3.59 18.75
C ASN A 101 -0.67 3.03 18.90
N GLY A 102 -0.83 1.77 19.32
CA GLY A 102 -2.13 1.13 19.50
C GLY A 102 -2.79 0.63 18.20
N PHE A 103 -2.10 0.67 17.07
CA PHE A 103 -2.59 0.09 15.82
C PHE A 103 -2.40 -1.42 15.84
N SER A 104 -3.46 -2.21 15.58
CA SER A 104 -3.35 -3.66 15.60
C SER A 104 -2.59 -4.19 14.39
N SER A 105 -1.54 -4.98 14.62
CA SER A 105 -0.83 -5.69 13.54
C SER A 105 -1.58 -6.94 13.05
N SER A 106 -2.45 -7.53 13.88
CA SER A 106 -3.09 -8.82 13.60
C SER A 106 -4.56 -8.74 13.15
N ALA A 107 -5.28 -7.67 13.51
CA ALA A 107 -6.67 -7.48 13.09
C ALA A 107 -6.74 -6.86 11.69
N LYS A 108 -6.69 -7.69 10.65
CA LYS A 108 -6.75 -7.27 9.24
C LYS A 108 -7.97 -7.85 8.54
N HIS A 109 -8.57 -7.05 7.66
CA HIS A 109 -9.63 -7.53 6.78
C HIS A 109 -9.05 -8.48 5.74
N ILE A 110 -9.66 -9.67 5.60
CA ILE A 110 -9.25 -10.69 4.63
C ILE A 110 -10.22 -10.68 3.47
N TYR A 111 -9.69 -10.50 2.27
CA TYR A 111 -10.44 -10.55 1.02
C TYR A 111 -9.95 -11.72 0.19
N LEU A 112 -10.88 -12.55 -0.29
CA LEU A 112 -10.58 -13.66 -1.20
C LEU A 112 -10.96 -13.24 -2.62
N ALA A 113 -9.96 -13.11 -3.49
CA ALA A 113 -10.18 -12.92 -4.91
C ALA A 113 -10.09 -14.29 -5.61
N CYS A 114 -11.15 -14.66 -6.33
CA CYS A 114 -11.17 -15.88 -7.15
C CYS A 114 -11.18 -15.46 -8.62
N SER A 115 -10.25 -15.99 -9.41
CA SER A 115 -10.38 -15.98 -10.87
C SER A 115 -10.88 -17.35 -11.31
N SER A 116 -11.96 -17.39 -12.08
CA SER A 116 -12.34 -18.60 -12.80
C SER A 116 -11.34 -18.79 -13.94
N SER A 117 -10.62 -19.90 -13.95
CA SER A 117 -9.88 -20.33 -15.13
C SER A 117 -10.90 -20.69 -16.21
N SER A 118 -11.06 -19.81 -17.20
CA SER A 118 -11.72 -20.19 -18.45
C SER A 118 -10.93 -21.35 -19.03
N SER A 119 -11.54 -22.53 -19.06
CA SER A 119 -10.97 -23.73 -19.65
C SER A 119 -10.65 -23.41 -21.12
N VAL A 120 -9.36 -23.46 -21.48
CA VAL A 120 -8.97 -23.50 -22.88
C VAL A 120 -9.37 -24.89 -23.37
N ALA A 121 -10.41 -24.95 -24.20
CA ALA A 121 -10.83 -26.14 -24.92
C ALA A 121 -9.81 -26.53 -26.00
#